data_AF-A0AAU9TDH6-F1
#
_entry.id   AF-A0AAU9TDH6-F1
#
_cell.length_a   1.000
_cell.length_b   1.000
_cell.length_c   1.000
_cell.angle_alpha   90.00
_cell.angle_beta   90.00
_cell.angle_gamma   90.00
#
_symmetry.space_group_name_H-M   'P 1'
#
loop_
_entity.id
_entity.type
_entity.pdbx_description
1 polymer ?
#
loop_
_entity_poly.entity_id
_entity_poly.type
_entity_poly.pdbx_seq_one_letter_code
_entity_poly.pdbx_strand_id
1 'polypeptide(L)'
;MNSNETSEQVLALVPPELHKYLTVHPRNNSANATERYTPKNVSDILRSIQRINDAQTIYNEDIFGPVQNDTIIIAIQVSLVVVL
;
A
#
# COMPACT_ATOMS: atom_id res chain seq x y z
N MET A 1 18.25 22.78 0.12
CA MET A 1 16.82 22.96 -0.20
C MET A 1 16.05 22.11 0.77
N ASN A 2 15.22 22.73 1.60
CA ASN A 2 14.48 22.06 2.66
C ASN A 2 13.32 21.29 2.02
N SER A 3 13.27 19.97 2.17
CA SER A 3 12.25 19.12 1.53
C SER A 3 10.80 19.55 1.84
N ASN A 4 10.59 20.27 2.94
CA ASN A 4 9.30 20.83 3.33
C ASN A 4 8.88 22.01 2.43
N GLU A 5 9.80 22.88 2.00
CA GLU A 5 9.48 24.03 1.13
C GLU A 5 9.02 23.56 -0.27
N THR A 6 9.62 22.49 -0.78
CA THR A 6 9.24 21.92 -2.08
C THR A 6 7.87 21.26 -2.02
N SER A 7 7.50 20.66 -0.88
CA SER A 7 6.18 20.03 -0.68
C SER A 7 5.06 21.08 -0.66
N GLU A 8 5.26 22.21 0.02
CA GLU A 8 4.27 23.29 0.09
C GLU A 8 4.08 24.00 -1.25
N GLN A 9 5.16 24.23 -2.00
CA GLN A 9 5.09 24.82 -3.34
C GLN A 9 4.37 23.91 -4.35
N VAL A 10 4.58 22.60 -4.26
CA VAL A 10 3.87 21.63 -5.09
C VAL A 10 2.38 21.59 -4.71
N LEU A 11 2.04 21.60 -3.42
CA LEU A 11 0.64 21.69 -2.96
C LEU A 11 -0.04 22.96 -3.49
N ALA A 12 0.64 24.11 -3.50
CA ALA A 12 0.06 25.37 -4.00
C ALA A 12 -0.30 25.36 -5.50
N LEU A 13 0.24 24.43 -6.29
CA LEU A 13 -0.04 24.28 -7.72
C LEU A 13 -1.16 23.28 -8.03
N VAL A 14 -1.65 22.58 -7.01
CA VAL A 14 -2.62 21.50 -7.16
C VAL A 14 -3.98 21.96 -6.61
N PRO A 15 -5.10 21.58 -7.25
CA PRO A 15 -6.43 21.77 -6.69
C PRO A 15 -6.54 21.24 -5.23
N PRO A 16 -7.16 22.01 -4.30
CA PRO A 16 -7.24 21.63 -2.89
C PRO A 16 -7.84 20.26 -2.62
N GLU A 17 -8.76 19.80 -3.47
CA GLU A 17 -9.43 18.50 -3.37
C GLU A 17 -8.45 17.32 -3.51
N LEU A 18 -7.33 17.55 -4.18
CA LEU A 18 -6.33 16.52 -4.45
C LEU A 18 -5.25 16.43 -3.37
N HIS A 19 -5.18 17.40 -2.45
CA HIS A 19 -4.14 17.45 -1.42
C HIS A 19 -4.12 16.20 -0.54
N LYS A 20 -5.29 15.59 -0.28
CA LYS A 20 -5.43 14.35 0.49
C LYS A 20 -4.84 13.10 -0.17
N TYR A 21 -4.61 13.15 -1.49
CA TYR A 21 -3.96 12.07 -2.24
C TYR A 21 -2.45 12.29 -2.38
N LEU A 22 -1.97 13.50 -2.05
CA LEU A 22 -0.57 13.90 -2.14
C LEU A 22 0.17 13.83 -0.80
N THR A 23 -0.53 13.51 0.29
CA THR A 23 0.09 13.26 1.58
C THR A 23 1.03 12.07 1.50
N VAL A 24 2.26 12.28 1.99
CA VAL A 24 3.29 11.24 2.01
C VAL A 24 2.87 10.18 3.03
N HIS A 25 2.38 9.05 2.54
CA HIS A 25 2.06 7.92 3.40
C HIS A 25 3.37 7.28 3.90
N PRO A 26 3.39 6.75 5.14
CA PRO A 26 4.54 6.01 5.65
C PRO A 26 4.90 4.95 4.62
N ARG A 27 6.13 5.04 4.08
CA ARG A 27 6.63 4.19 3.02
C ARG A 27 6.12 2.77 3.24
N ASN A 28 5.23 2.32 2.34
CA ASN A 28 5.05 0.91 2.13
C ASN A 28 6.47 0.36 2.01
N ASN A 29 6.82 -0.68 2.78
CA ASN A 29 8.20 -1.20 2.80
C ASN A 29 8.46 -1.95 1.49
N SER A 30 8.43 -1.20 0.39
CA SER A 30 8.79 -1.51 -0.97
C SER A 30 10.31 -1.62 -1.00
N ALA A 31 10.84 -2.58 -0.24
CA ALA A 31 12.11 -3.15 -0.59
C ALA A 31 11.93 -3.80 -1.97
N ASN A 32 12.82 -3.49 -2.92
CA ASN A 32 12.86 -4.15 -4.21
C ASN A 32 12.69 -5.67 -3.99
N ALA A 33 11.68 -6.28 -4.64
CA ALA A 33 11.40 -7.71 -4.48
C ALA A 33 12.64 -8.58 -4.78
N THR A 34 13.58 -8.06 -5.58
CA THR A 34 14.87 -8.64 -5.93
C THR A 34 15.90 -8.61 -4.80
N GLU A 35 15.89 -7.59 -3.91
CA GLU A 35 16.90 -7.44 -2.83
C GLU A 35 16.61 -8.32 -1.61
N ARG A 36 15.37 -8.82 -1.47
CA ARG A 36 14.96 -9.71 -0.38
C ARG A 36 14.60 -11.12 -0.84
N TYR A 37 15.10 -11.57 -1.98
CA TYR A 37 14.99 -12.97 -2.37
C TYR A 37 15.96 -13.82 -1.53
N THR A 38 15.75 -13.84 -0.22
CA THR A 38 16.16 -14.98 0.60
C THR A 38 15.17 -16.09 0.28
N PRO A 39 15.63 -17.30 -0.08
CA PRO A 39 14.72 -18.43 -0.25
C PRO A 39 13.93 -18.58 1.06
N LYS A 40 12.64 -18.23 1.02
CA LYS A 40 11.77 -18.42 2.16
C LYS A 40 11.37 -19.89 2.17
N ASN A 41 11.58 -20.57 3.29
CA ASN A 41 11.08 -21.92 3.45
C ASN A 41 9.55 -21.89 3.37
N VAL A 42 8.94 -22.95 2.82
CA VAL A 42 7.48 -23.05 2.66
C VAL A 42 6.76 -22.80 4.00
N SER A 43 7.30 -23.29 5.11
CA SER A 43 6.76 -23.06 6.46
C SER A 43 6.70 -21.58 6.85
N ASP A 44 7.72 -20.80 6.47
CA ASP A 44 7.77 -19.36 6.75
C ASP A 44 6.77 -18.59 5.88
N ILE A 45 6.58 -19.04 4.64
CA ILE A 45 5.58 -18.49 3.72
C ILE A 45 4.17 -18.73 4.28
N LEU A 46 3.85 -19.97 4.67
CA LEU A 46 2.53 -20.30 5.25
C LEU A 46 2.25 -19.51 6.53
N ARG A 47 3.23 -19.40 7.43
CA ARG A 47 3.10 -18.59 8.65
C ARG A 47 2.88 -17.11 8.31
N SER A 48 3.55 -16.60 7.29
CA SER A 48 3.38 -15.21 6.84
C SER A 48 1.99 -14.99 6.24
N ILE A 49 1.48 -15.92 5.42
CA ILE A 49 0.13 -15.85 4.85
C ILE A 49 -0.91 -15.81 5.97
N GLN A 50 -0.82 -16.71 6.95
CA GLN A 50 -1.75 -16.73 8.07
C GLN A 50 -1.73 -15.40 8.83
N ARG A 51 -0.53 -14.91 9.19
CA ARG A 51 -0.37 -13.62 9.88
C ARG A 51 -0.97 -12.45 9.11
N ILE A 52 -0.82 -12.42 7.79
CA ILE A 52 -1.35 -11.35 6.94
C ILE A 52 -2.88 -11.45 6.84
N ASN A 53 -3.43 -12.65 6.70
CA ASN A 53 -4.88 -12.86 6.67
C ASN A 53 -5.54 -12.48 8.00
N ASP A 54 -4.93 -12.87 9.13
CA ASP A 54 -5.44 -12.58 10.48
C ASP A 54 -5.42 -11.08 10.80
N ALA A 55 -4.47 -10.33 10.22
CA ALA A 55 -4.35 -8.89 10.45
C ALA A 55 -5.50 -8.08 9.83
N GLN A 56 -6.19 -8.62 8.81
CA GLN A 56 -7.31 -7.99 8.09
C GLN A 56 -7.11 -6.48 7.83
N THR A 57 -5.88 -6.10 7.44
CA THR A 57 -5.50 -4.68 7.34
C THR A 57 -6.21 -4.01 6.16
N ILE A 58 -6.92 -2.92 6.44
CA ILE A 58 -7.52 -2.05 5.43
C ILE A 58 -6.55 -0.90 5.15
N TYR A 59 -6.23 -0.70 3.88
CA TYR A 59 -5.33 0.37 3.44
C TYR A 59 -6.11 1.60 3.01
N ASN A 60 -5.50 2.78 3.19
CA ASN A 60 -6.03 4.09 2.76
C ASN A 60 -7.34 4.53 3.46
N GLU A 61 -7.64 4.01 4.66
CA GLU A 61 -8.77 4.46 5.47
C GLU A 61 -8.68 5.95 5.83
N ASP A 62 -7.48 6.53 5.89
CA ASP A 62 -7.25 7.94 6.13
C ASP A 62 -7.65 8.85 4.95
N ILE A 63 -7.61 8.31 3.72
CA ILE A 63 -8.00 9.04 2.50
C ILE A 63 -9.50 8.88 2.20
N PHE A 64 -10.02 7.66 2.35
CA PHE A 64 -11.36 7.27 1.91
C PHE A 64 -12.37 7.10 3.06
N GLY A 65 -11.90 7.15 4.30
CA GLY A 65 -12.70 6.81 5.47
C GLY A 65 -12.75 5.29 5.73
N PRO A 66 -13.35 4.89 6.86
CA PRO A 66 -13.47 3.48 7.22
C PRO A 66 -14.48 2.75 6.34
N VAL A 67 -14.29 1.44 6.17
CA VAL A 67 -15.24 0.58 5.44
C VAL A 67 -16.57 0.50 6.18
N GLN A 68 -17.67 0.79 5.48
CA GLN A 68 -19.03 0.69 6.00
C GLN A 68 -19.76 -0.54 5.48
N ASN A 69 -20.87 -0.93 6.13
CA ASN A 69 -21.63 -2.13 5.80
C ASN A 69 -22.25 -2.11 4.39
N ASP A 70 -22.50 -0.93 3.82
CA ASP A 70 -23.03 -0.71 2.48
C ASP A 70 -21.94 -0.50 1.41
N THR A 71 -20.66 -0.69 1.78
CA THR A 71 -19.54 -0.58 0.83
C THR A 71 -19.62 -1.67 -0.23
N ILE A 72 -19.52 -1.27 -1.50
CA ILE A 72 -19.42 -2.22 -2.62
C ILE A 72 -18.06 -2.92 -2.55
N ILE A 73 -18.08 -4.26 -2.55
CA ILE A 73 -16.88 -5.09 -2.52
C ILE A 73 -16.57 -5.62 -3.91
N ILE A 74 -15.32 -5.44 -4.35
CA ILE A 74 -14.77 -6.02 -5.58
C ILE A 74 -13.66 -6.99 -5.18
N ALA A 75 -13.83 -8.29 -5.48
CA ALA A 75 -12.81 -9.30 -5.23
C ALA A 75 -12.02 -9.59 -6.52
N ILE A 76 -10.69 -9.52 -6.45
CA ILE A 76 -9.79 -9.75 -7.57
C ILE A 76 -8.93 -10.99 -7.28
N GLN A 77 -8.97 -11.97 -8.18
CA GLN A 77 -8.04 -13.10 -8.13
C GLN A 77 -6.77 -12.76 -8.91
N VAL A 78 -5.61 -12.86 -8.26
CA VAL A 78 -4.31 -12.61 -8.87
C VAL A 78 -3.52 -13.93 -8.92
N SER A 79 -3.09 -14.33 -10.12
CA SER A 79 -2.20 -15.47 -10.33
C SER A 79 -1.00 -15.07 -11.17
N LEU A 80 0.20 -15.47 -10.77
CA LEU A 80 1.41 -15.23 -11.54
C LEU A 80 1.50 -16.24 -12.69
N VAL A 81 1.59 -15.73 -13.92
CA VAL A 81 1.98 -16.52 -15.10
C VAL A 81 3.46 -16.26 -15.33
N VAL A 82 4.29 -17.30 -15.14
CA VAL A 82 5.70 -17.24 -15.49
C VAL A 82 5.85 -17.82 -16.89
N VAL A 83 6.21 -16.97 -17.85
CA VAL A 83 6.61 -17.43 -19.19
C VAL A 83 8.08 -17.81 -19.12
N LEU A 84 8.38 -19.09 -19.39
CA LEU A 84 9.72 -19.67 -19.41
C LEU A 84 10.34 -19.60 -20.81
#